data_AF-A0A7C7R468-F1
#
_entry.id   AF-A0A7C7R468-F1
#
_cell.length_a   1.000
_cell.length_b   1.000
_cell.length_c   1.000
_cell.angle_alpha   90.00
_cell.angle_beta   90.00
_cell.angle_gamma   90.00
#
_symmetry.space_group_name_H-M   'P 1'
#
loop_
_entity.id
_entity.type
_entity.pdbx_description
1 polymer ?
#
loop_
_entity_poly.entity_id
_entity_poly.type
_entity_poly.pdbx_seq_one_letter_code
_entity_poly.pdbx_strand_id
1 'polypeptide(L)'
;MAKEWILNMATNRWGLNKKRSVGPVSEWIREAAPRTEEEWEQAYYQRLAEMLQHRGVPLSPQAYLHSLGERLFVKVTEVVRAEIEEVTLEDCIAYIHNLALCDAFYGF
;
A
#
# COMPACT_ATOMS: atom_id res chain seq x y z
N MET A 1 -7.64 -13.28 4.72
CA MET A 1 -8.28 -13.84 3.49
C MET A 1 -7.22 -14.22 2.44
N ALA A 2 -7.45 -15.18 1.55
CA ALA A 2 -6.44 -15.66 0.59
C ALA A 2 -5.81 -14.56 -0.30
N LYS A 3 -6.56 -13.48 -0.61
CA LYS A 3 -6.09 -12.36 -1.45
C LYS A 3 -5.36 -11.24 -0.68
N GLU A 4 -5.36 -11.27 0.64
CA GLU A 4 -4.90 -10.16 1.48
C GLU A 4 -3.39 -9.89 1.32
N TRP A 5 -2.60 -10.95 1.17
CA TRP A 5 -1.16 -10.82 0.94
C TRP A 5 -0.85 -10.11 -0.39
N ILE A 6 -1.64 -10.36 -1.45
CA ILE A 6 -1.50 -9.69 -2.76
C ILE A 6 -1.77 -8.19 -2.61
N LEU A 7 -2.88 -7.86 -1.93
CA LEU A 7 -3.26 -6.47 -1.68
C LEU A 7 -2.21 -5.76 -0.84
N ASN A 8 -1.70 -6.40 0.22
CA ASN A 8 -0.65 -5.83 1.08
C ASN A 8 0.67 -5.65 0.32
N MET A 9 1.10 -6.64 -0.46
CA MET A 9 2.31 -6.57 -1.28
C MET A 9 2.21 -5.39 -2.26
N ALA A 10 1.12 -5.33 -3.03
CA ALA A 10 0.91 -4.28 -4.02
C ALA A 10 0.83 -2.88 -3.36
N THR A 11 0.01 -2.74 -2.32
CA THR A 11 -0.14 -1.48 -1.60
C THR A 11 1.20 -0.96 -1.07
N ASN A 12 2.05 -1.85 -0.54
CA ASN A 12 3.38 -1.48 -0.08
C ASN A 12 4.33 -1.12 -1.23
N ARG A 13 4.38 -1.93 -2.30
CA ARG A 13 5.27 -1.72 -3.46
C ARG A 13 5.04 -0.37 -4.11
N TRP A 14 3.78 0.02 -4.31
CA TRP A 14 3.43 1.33 -4.89
C TRP A 14 3.25 2.43 -3.83
N GLY A 15 3.43 2.09 -2.55
CA GLY A 15 3.33 2.97 -1.40
C GLY A 15 1.99 3.71 -1.29
N LEU A 16 0.91 3.02 -1.61
CA LEU A 16 -0.45 3.52 -1.47
C LEU A 16 -0.88 3.62 0.00
N ASN A 17 -0.19 2.93 0.92
CA ASN A 17 -0.34 3.03 2.37
C ASN A 17 0.68 3.95 3.06
N LYS A 18 1.55 4.64 2.31
CA LYS A 18 2.59 5.49 2.92
C LYS A 18 2.01 6.85 3.34
N LYS A 19 2.72 7.56 4.21
CA LYS A 19 2.34 8.88 4.72
C LYS A 19 1.97 9.89 3.62
N ARG A 20 2.66 9.84 2.48
CA ARG A 20 2.36 10.68 1.30
C ARG A 20 1.02 10.39 0.62
N SER A 21 0.39 9.26 0.92
CA SER A 21 -0.86 8.81 0.31
C SER A 21 -1.97 8.96 1.33
N VAL A 22 -1.87 8.27 2.48
CA VAL A 22 -2.94 8.20 3.50
C VAL A 22 -2.66 9.07 4.74
N GLY A 23 -1.61 9.89 4.71
CA GLY A 23 -1.19 10.68 5.87
C GLY A 23 -0.45 9.86 6.95
N PRO A 24 0.12 10.53 7.97
CA PRO A 24 0.72 9.86 9.12
C PRO A 24 -0.34 9.27 10.06
N VAL A 25 -1.07 8.25 9.59
CA VAL A 25 -2.19 7.59 10.29
C VAL A 25 -1.89 7.27 11.77
N SER A 26 -0.72 6.69 12.06
CA SER A 26 -0.33 6.35 13.44
C SER A 26 -0.11 7.55 14.35
N GLU A 27 0.20 8.72 13.79
CA GLU A 27 0.30 9.98 14.53
C GLU A 27 -1.10 10.56 14.74
N TRP A 28 -1.88 10.66 13.67
CA TRP A 28 -3.25 11.15 13.71
C TRP A 28 -4.15 10.39 14.68
N ILE A 29 -4.08 9.05 14.72
CA ILE A 29 -4.89 8.25 15.63
C ILE A 29 -4.48 8.42 17.10
N ARG A 30 -3.19 8.65 17.38
CA ARG A 30 -2.70 8.94 18.73
C ARG A 30 -3.15 10.32 19.21
N GLU A 31 -3.14 11.31 18.33
CA GLU A 31 -3.63 12.66 18.63
C GLU A 31 -5.15 12.70 18.81
N ALA A 32 -5.90 11.98 17.96
CA ALA A 32 -7.36 11.94 18.03
C ALA A 32 -7.87 11.14 19.23
N ALA A 33 -7.12 10.13 19.68
CA ALA A 33 -7.48 9.22 20.78
C ALA A 33 -8.97 8.78 20.75
N PRO A 34 -9.48 8.28 19.61
CA PRO A 34 -10.90 8.00 19.43
C PRO A 34 -11.34 6.81 20.29
N ARG A 35 -12.59 6.84 20.74
CA ARG A 35 -13.22 5.77 21.52
C ARG A 35 -14.01 4.80 20.65
N THR A 36 -14.41 5.23 19.45
CA THR A 36 -15.13 4.41 18.48
C THR A 36 -14.52 4.53 17.09
N GLU A 37 -14.90 3.62 16.20
CA GLU A 37 -14.46 3.64 14.81
C GLU A 37 -15.04 4.85 14.06
N GLU A 38 -16.28 5.25 14.38
CA GLU A 38 -16.94 6.41 13.78
C GLU A 38 -16.25 7.72 14.17
N GLU A 39 -15.83 7.86 15.43
CA GLU A 39 -15.02 9.00 15.89
C GLU A 39 -13.68 9.05 15.14
N TRP A 40 -13.06 7.88 14.93
CA TRP A 40 -11.82 7.79 14.18
C TRP A 40 -12.03 8.16 12.71
N GLU A 41 -13.06 7.64 12.05
CA GLU A 41 -13.35 7.90 10.64
C GLU A 41 -13.54 9.41 10.39
N GLN A 42 -14.32 10.07 11.25
CA GLN A 42 -14.54 11.52 11.17
C GLN A 42 -13.23 12.30 11.34
N ALA A 43 -12.45 11.99 12.37
CA ALA A 43 -11.17 12.65 12.63
C ALA A 43 -10.18 12.42 11.47
N TYR A 44 -10.13 11.20 10.93
CA TYR A 44 -9.26 10.85 9.81
C TYR A 44 -9.63 11.62 8.54
N TYR A 45 -10.91 11.69 8.18
CA TYR A 45 -11.34 12.44 6.99
C TYR A 45 -11.08 13.93 7.12
N GLN A 46 -11.23 14.52 8.30
CA GLN A 46 -10.89 15.91 8.53
C GLN A 46 -9.39 16.17 8.26
N ARG A 47 -8.50 15.39 8.87
CA ARG A 47 -7.04 15.52 8.68
C ARG A 47 -6.63 15.24 7.23
N LEU A 48 -7.27 14.26 6.59
CA LEU A 48 -7.04 13.95 5.19
C LEU A 48 -7.49 15.11 4.28
N ALA A 49 -8.65 15.73 4.54
CA ALA A 49 -9.12 16.89 3.79
C ALA A 49 -8.12 18.06 3.85
N GLU A 50 -7.61 18.38 5.04
CA GLU A 50 -6.58 19.40 5.25
C GLU A 50 -5.31 19.06 4.44
N MET A 51 -4.83 17.81 4.52
CA MET A 51 -3.67 17.35 3.76
C MET A 51 -3.89 17.47 2.24
N LEU A 52 -5.07 17.13 1.74
CA LEU A 52 -5.40 17.21 0.31
C LEU A 52 -5.47 18.67 -0.16
N GLN A 53 -6.07 19.55 0.64
CA GLN A 53 -6.14 20.98 0.37
C GLN A 53 -4.74 21.60 0.29
N HIS A 54 -3.85 21.29 1.23
CA HIS A 54 -2.45 21.77 1.20
C HIS A 54 -1.68 21.29 -0.03
N ARG A 55 -2.07 20.15 -0.60
CA ARG A 55 -1.47 19.57 -1.80
C ARG A 55 -2.13 20.01 -3.10
N GLY A 56 -3.17 20.84 -3.04
CA GLY A 56 -3.94 21.26 -4.21
C GLY A 56 -4.69 20.11 -4.90
N VAL A 57 -5.08 19.07 -4.15
CA VAL A 57 -5.85 17.94 -4.68
C VAL A 57 -7.35 18.24 -4.54
N PRO A 58 -8.10 18.41 -5.64
CA PRO A 58 -9.50 18.84 -5.60
C PRO A 58 -10.46 17.66 -5.42
N LEU A 59 -10.21 16.80 -4.43
CA LEU A 59 -11.05 15.62 -4.13
C LEU A 59 -11.49 15.64 -2.67
N SER A 60 -12.69 15.13 -2.41
CA SER A 60 -13.08 14.80 -1.03
C SER A 60 -12.21 13.65 -0.49
N PRO A 61 -12.04 13.52 0.84
CA PRO A 61 -11.32 12.41 1.44
C PRO A 61 -11.78 11.03 0.94
N GLN A 62 -13.09 10.81 0.85
CA GLN A 62 -13.67 9.55 0.38
C GLN A 62 -13.37 9.29 -1.10
N ALA A 63 -13.55 10.30 -1.95
CA ALA A 63 -13.24 10.18 -3.38
C ALA A 63 -11.73 9.95 -3.61
N TYR A 64 -10.89 10.57 -2.77
CA TYR A 64 -9.46 10.35 -2.81
C TYR A 64 -9.08 8.92 -2.43
N LEU A 65 -9.62 8.37 -1.33
CA LEU A 65 -9.37 6.96 -0.97
C LEU A 65 -9.91 5.99 -2.02
N HIS A 66 -11.08 6.28 -2.59
CA HIS A 66 -11.61 5.53 -3.72
C HIS A 66 -10.62 5.50 -4.89
N SER A 67 -10.05 6.66 -5.24
CA SER A 67 -9.03 6.74 -6.30
C SER A 67 -7.75 5.96 -5.98
N LEU A 68 -7.36 5.85 -4.70
CA LEU A 68 -6.27 4.97 -4.29
C LEU A 68 -6.63 3.49 -4.49
N GLY A 69 -7.88 3.12 -4.21
CA GLY A 69 -8.43 1.79 -4.48
C GLY A 69 -8.44 1.44 -5.98
N GLU A 70 -8.88 2.35 -6.84
CA GLU A 70 -8.84 2.18 -8.30
C GLU A 70 -7.40 1.99 -8.81
N ARG A 71 -6.47 2.79 -8.29
CA ARG A 71 -5.04 2.63 -8.60
C ARG A 71 -4.51 1.28 -8.14
N LEU A 72 -4.86 0.84 -6.93
CA LEU A 72 -4.47 -0.48 -6.43
C LEU A 72 -5.03 -1.60 -7.33
N PHE A 73 -6.30 -1.48 -7.74
CA PHE A 73 -6.92 -2.44 -8.66
C PHE A 73 -6.12 -2.58 -9.94
N VAL A 74 -5.84 -1.47 -10.64
CA VAL A 74 -5.01 -1.46 -11.86
C VAL A 74 -3.64 -2.08 -11.61
N LYS A 75 -2.98 -1.76 -10.49
CA LYS A 75 -1.67 -2.35 -10.17
C LYS A 75 -1.73 -3.86 -9.98
N VAL A 76 -2.76 -4.37 -9.34
CA VAL A 76 -2.91 -5.82 -9.12
C VAL A 76 -3.32 -6.53 -10.41
N THR A 77 -4.35 -6.02 -11.09
CA THR A 77 -4.97 -6.74 -12.21
C THR A 77 -4.21 -6.60 -13.50
N GLU A 78 -3.47 -5.51 -13.72
CA GLU A 78 -2.70 -5.33 -14.94
C GLU A 78 -1.23 -5.65 -14.71
N VAL A 79 -0.59 -4.95 -13.76
CA VAL A 79 0.87 -5.01 -13.59
C VAL A 79 1.30 -6.31 -12.92
N VAL A 80 0.80 -6.60 -11.71
CA VAL A 80 1.17 -7.83 -10.97
C VAL A 80 0.79 -9.07 -11.76
N ARG A 81 -0.38 -9.08 -12.40
CA ARG A 81 -0.81 -10.22 -13.23
C ARG A 81 0.16 -10.47 -14.39
N ALA A 82 0.51 -9.44 -15.16
CA ALA A 82 1.44 -9.58 -16.27
C ALA A 82 2.82 -10.06 -15.80
N GLU A 83 3.33 -9.51 -14.70
CA GLU A 83 4.62 -9.93 -14.14
C GLU A 83 4.59 -11.39 -13.65
N ILE A 84 3.48 -11.85 -13.06
CA ILE A 84 3.32 -13.27 -12.66
C ILE A 84 3.32 -14.18 -13.89
N GLU A 85 2.68 -13.77 -14.99
CA GLU A 85 2.62 -14.53 -16.23
C GLU A 85 4.01 -14.66 -16.91
N GLU A 86 4.94 -13.73 -16.63
CA GLU A 86 6.32 -13.77 -17.14
C GLU A 86 7.24 -14.68 -16.32
N VAL A 87 6.87 -15.07 -15.09
CA VAL A 87 7.72 -15.90 -14.22
C VAL A 87 7.83 -17.33 -14.76
N THR A 88 9.05 -17.78 -15.00
CA THR A 88 9.35 -19.16 -15.43
C THR A 88 9.77 -20.05 -14.25
N LEU A 89 9.81 -21.37 -14.49
CA LEU A 89 10.35 -22.34 -13.53
C LEU A 89 11.84 -22.08 -13.28
N GLU A 90 12.58 -21.77 -14.33
CA GLU A 90 14.01 -21.49 -14.29
C GLU A 90 14.32 -20.27 -13.43
N ASP A 91 13.51 -19.20 -13.53
CA ASP A 91 13.64 -18.01 -12.67
C ASP A 91 13.48 -18.39 -11.19
N CYS A 92 12.50 -19.23 -10.87
CA CYS A 92 12.24 -19.70 -9.51
C CYS A 92 13.41 -20.55 -8.98
N ILE A 93 13.91 -21.50 -9.78
CA ILE A 93 15.05 -22.35 -9.40
C ILE A 93 16.30 -21.50 -9.19
N ALA A 94 16.59 -20.58 -10.10
CA ALA A 94 17.74 -19.69 -10.01
C ALA A 94 17.68 -18.78 -8.78
N TYR A 95 16.50 -18.20 -8.50
CA TYR A 95 16.30 -17.36 -7.32
C TYR A 95 16.55 -18.12 -6.01
N ILE A 96 16.07 -19.35 -5.88
CA ILE A 96 16.29 -20.18 -4.69
C ILE A 96 17.77 -20.55 -4.52
N HIS A 97 18.45 -20.95 -5.61
CA HIS A 97 19.89 -21.24 -5.54
C HIS A 97 20.70 -20.01 -5.11
N ASN A 98 20.43 -18.84 -5.71
CA ASN A 98 21.12 -17.60 -5.37
C ASN A 98 20.86 -17.17 -3.93
N LEU A 99 19.63 -17.28 -3.46
CA LEU A 99 19.26 -16.96 -2.08
C LEU A 99 20.02 -17.85 -1.08
N ALA A 100 20.13 -19.15 -1.37
CA ALA A 100 20.77 -20.10 -0.47
C ALA A 100 22.30 -20.03 -0.49
N LEU A 101 22.90 -19.73 -1.64
CA LEU A 101 24.36 -19.83 -1.84
C LEU A 101 25.05 -18.46 -1.88
N CYS A 102 24.47 -17.49 -2.57
CA CYS A 102 25.07 -16.17 -2.77
C CYS A 102 24.66 -15.21 -1.66
N ASP A 103 23.36 -15.03 -1.42
CA ASP A 103 22.89 -14.05 -0.44
C ASP A 103 23.31 -14.45 0.99
N ALA A 104 23.34 -15.76 1.29
CA ALA A 104 23.86 -16.27 2.55
C ALA A 104 25.38 -16.06 2.72
N PHE A 105 26.16 -16.05 1.63
CA PHE A 105 27.60 -15.83 1.67
C PHE A 105 27.96 -14.33 1.74
N TYR A 106 27.25 -13.47 1.01
CA TYR A 106 27.46 -12.01 1.06
C TYR A 106 26.86 -11.36 2.32
N GLY A 107 25.97 -12.07 3.03
CA GLY A 107 25.46 -11.66 4.33
C GLY A 107 26.33 -12.08 5.54
N PHE A 108 27.44 -12.79 5.31
CA PHE A 108 28.42 -13.19 6.34
C PHE A 108 29.50 -12.13 6.56
#